data_AF-A0A7V9REC9-F1
#
_entry.id   AF-A0A7V9REC9-F1
#
_cell.length_a   1.000
_cell.length_b   1.000
_cell.length_c   1.000
_cell.angle_alpha   90.00
_cell.angle_beta   90.00
_cell.angle_gamma   90.00
#
_symmetry.space_group_name_H-M   'P 1'
#
loop_
_entity.id
_entity.type
_entity.pdbx_description
1 polymer ?
#
loop_
_entity_poly.entity_id
_entity_poly.type
_entity_poly.pdbx_seq_one_letter_code
_entity_poly.pdbx_strand_id
1 'polypeptide(L)'
;MQRLLLIIVVACGGGSSKPTAALGPPAQLVAPGVDANDVIVAHVNGRPVWGSCVAVQARRARVTAKQALEQCLEFELLAQTAEAKQLATDRDVIEATRTALVGRLVDQFEAKYPSVDSMAAQIDEVYRTQGAALSRPELRRSTHLLVMVEDPKSNTKASPATWDAARAFATQIHAQLEAQTGLFASHMKDAIKGLEAPPQTTLNVEDLSPNPREGRLVTEYLDALFAIPEVGRV
;
A
#
# COMPACT_ATOMS: atom_id res chain seq x y z
N MET A 1 -30.86 -26.57 40.21
CA MET A 1 -29.64 -26.82 39.41
C MET A 1 -29.50 -25.69 38.42
N GLN A 2 -28.65 -24.72 38.74
CA GLN A 2 -28.58 -23.39 38.14
C GLN A 2 -27.46 -23.39 37.09
N ARG A 3 -27.81 -23.22 35.81
CA ARG A 3 -26.85 -23.21 34.70
C ARG A 3 -26.25 -21.82 34.56
N LEU A 4 -24.95 -21.73 34.83
CA LEU A 4 -24.12 -20.55 34.63
C LEU A 4 -23.93 -20.33 33.12
N LEU A 5 -24.51 -19.25 32.58
CA LEU A 5 -24.27 -18.80 31.21
C LEU A 5 -22.99 -17.94 31.21
N LEU A 6 -21.93 -18.45 30.61
CA LEU A 6 -20.68 -17.73 30.40
C LEU A 6 -20.78 -16.98 29.06
N ILE A 7 -21.03 -15.68 29.10
CA ILE A 7 -21.03 -14.80 27.93
C ILE A 7 -19.60 -14.32 27.71
N ILE A 8 -18.91 -14.85 26.70
CA ILE A 8 -17.61 -14.37 26.26
C ILE A 8 -17.85 -13.22 25.27
N VAL A 9 -17.71 -11.98 25.75
CA VAL A 9 -17.71 -10.78 24.91
C VAL A 9 -16.32 -10.68 24.27
N VAL A 10 -16.18 -11.16 23.04
CA VAL A 10 -15.01 -10.88 22.20
C VAL A 10 -15.13 -9.43 21.72
N ALA A 11 -14.60 -8.51 22.52
CA ALA A 11 -14.37 -7.14 22.08
C ALA A 11 -13.26 -7.18 21.03
N CYS A 12 -13.63 -7.10 19.74
CA CYS A 12 -12.74 -6.62 18.70
C CYS A 12 -12.39 -5.16 19.05
N GLY A 13 -11.39 -5.00 19.90
CA GLY A 13 -10.79 -3.72 20.25
C GLY A 13 -10.15 -3.12 19.01
N GLY A 14 -10.95 -2.41 18.21
CA GLY A 14 -10.51 -1.41 17.25
C GLY A 14 -9.89 -0.22 17.97
N GLY A 15 -8.77 -0.46 18.65
CA GLY A 15 -7.90 0.58 19.16
C GLY A 15 -7.13 1.15 17.98
N SER A 16 -7.78 2.02 17.19
CA SER A 16 -7.06 2.94 16.32
C SER A 16 -6.32 3.95 17.18
N SER A 17 -5.26 3.51 17.85
CA SER A 17 -4.20 4.42 18.27
C SER A 17 -3.73 5.07 16.99
N LYS A 18 -4.17 6.32 16.74
CA LYS A 18 -3.60 7.16 15.69
C LYS A 18 -2.10 7.01 15.85
N PRO A 19 -1.36 6.55 14.83
CA PRO A 19 0.09 6.47 14.94
C PRO A 19 0.53 7.86 15.37
N THR A 20 1.09 7.97 16.58
CA THR A 20 1.78 9.17 16.99
C THR A 20 2.84 9.35 15.94
N ALA A 21 2.63 10.32 15.04
CA ALA A 21 3.59 10.60 13.98
C ALA A 21 4.93 10.76 14.69
N ALA A 22 5.89 9.90 14.35
CA ALA A 22 7.21 9.98 14.94
C ALA A 22 7.69 11.41 14.66
N LEU A 23 7.78 12.22 15.72
CA LEU A 23 8.35 13.55 15.62
C LEU A 23 9.77 13.32 15.10
N GLY A 24 10.09 13.91 13.95
CA GLY A 24 11.42 13.82 13.36
C GLY A 24 12.49 14.30 14.35
N PRO A 25 13.78 14.07 14.05
CA PRO A 25 14.85 14.60 14.88
C PRO A 25 14.65 16.13 15.05
N PRO A 26 14.94 16.69 16.25
CA PRO A 26 14.82 18.13 16.46
C PRO A 26 15.70 18.88 15.45
N ALA A 27 15.24 20.05 15.01
CA ALA A 27 16.02 20.88 14.11
C ALA A 27 17.36 21.27 14.75
N GLN A 28 18.47 20.98 14.08
CA GLN A 28 19.78 21.47 14.50
C GLN A 28 19.84 22.97 14.22
N LEU A 29 19.83 23.79 15.28
CA LEU A 29 19.83 25.26 15.16
C LEU A 29 21.24 25.85 15.02
N VAL A 30 22.28 25.02 15.08
CA VAL A 30 23.67 25.41 14.81
C VAL A 30 24.06 24.93 13.42
N ALA A 31 24.49 25.85 12.56
CA ALA A 31 25.04 25.48 11.25
C ALA A 31 26.40 24.78 11.44
N PRO A 32 26.57 23.53 11.00
CA PRO A 32 27.89 22.90 11.02
C PRO A 32 28.80 23.58 10.00
N GLY A 33 30.11 23.57 10.26
CA GLY A 33 31.11 23.87 9.24
C GLY A 33 30.99 22.89 8.07
N VAL A 34 31.45 23.30 6.89
CA VAL A 34 31.38 22.45 5.68
C VAL A 34 32.28 21.23 5.80
N ASP A 35 33.45 21.39 6.44
CA ASP A 35 34.38 20.30 6.73
C ASP A 35 35.26 20.63 7.96
N ALA A 36 36.20 19.74 8.30
CA ALA A 36 37.09 19.88 9.45
C ALA A 36 38.10 21.05 9.34
N ASN A 37 38.29 21.60 8.13
CA ASN A 37 39.21 22.70 7.85
C ASN A 37 38.48 24.03 7.64
N ASP A 38 37.17 24.08 7.86
CA ASP A 38 36.40 25.31 7.75
C ASP A 38 36.90 26.33 8.78
N VAL A 39 37.16 27.56 8.33
CA VAL A 39 37.80 28.58 9.17
C VAL A 39 36.74 29.26 10.03
N ILE A 40 36.95 29.31 11.34
CA ILE A 40 36.10 30.11 12.23
C ILE A 40 36.45 31.58 12.03
N VAL A 41 35.49 32.38 11.58
CA VAL A 41 35.67 33.81 11.28
C VAL A 41 35.17 34.73 12.39
N ALA A 42 34.28 34.24 13.25
CA ALA A 42 33.80 34.95 14.43
C ALA A 42 33.21 33.98 15.47
N HIS A 43 32.90 34.50 16.66
CA HIS A 43 32.13 33.78 17.68
C HIS A 43 30.96 34.64 18.17
N VAL A 44 29.82 34.01 18.43
CA VAL A 44 28.62 34.62 19.04
C VAL A 44 28.28 33.83 20.30
N ASN A 45 28.50 34.43 21.47
CA ASN A 45 28.28 33.77 22.77
C ASN A 45 28.97 32.39 22.88
N GLY A 46 30.19 32.28 22.34
CA GLY A 46 30.98 31.05 22.34
C GLY A 46 30.67 30.07 21.22
N ARG A 47 29.67 30.32 20.37
CA ARG A 47 29.38 29.50 19.18
C ARG A 47 30.14 30.01 17.96
N PRO A 48 30.77 29.13 17.17
CA PRO A 48 31.56 29.53 16.01
C PRO A 48 30.65 29.98 14.86
N VAL A 49 31.04 31.05 14.18
CA VAL A 49 30.53 31.40 12.86
C VAL A 49 31.60 31.02 11.84
N TRP A 50 31.23 30.11 10.94
CA TRP A 50 32.14 29.53 9.95
C TRP A 50 32.29 30.40 8.70
N GLY A 51 33.47 30.36 8.09
CA GLY A 51 33.80 31.06 6.86
C GLY A 51 32.93 30.60 5.69
N SER A 52 32.52 29.32 5.68
CA SER A 52 31.55 28.80 4.73
C SER A 52 30.18 29.51 4.79
N CYS A 53 29.69 29.88 5.97
CA CYS A 53 28.46 30.67 6.09
C CYS A 53 28.61 31.99 5.33
N VAL A 54 29.71 32.71 5.57
CA VAL A 54 29.98 34.01 4.93
C VAL A 54 30.09 33.86 3.42
N ALA A 55 30.80 32.84 2.94
CA ALA A 55 30.94 32.58 1.51
C ALA A 55 29.60 32.27 0.84
N VAL A 56 28.76 31.43 1.47
CA VAL A 56 27.43 31.09 0.96
C VAL A 56 26.52 32.32 0.95
N GLN A 57 26.48 33.10 2.02
CA GLN A 57 25.64 34.30 2.10
C GLN A 57 26.09 35.38 1.13
N ALA A 58 27.40 35.64 1.02
CA ALA A 58 27.95 36.60 0.07
C ALA A 58 27.55 36.25 -1.37
N ARG A 59 27.69 34.97 -1.77
CA ARG A 59 27.30 34.50 -3.10
C ARG A 59 25.79 34.56 -3.32
N ARG A 60 24.98 34.10 -2.35
CA ARG A 60 23.52 34.01 -2.47
C ARG A 60 22.87 35.39 -2.52
N ALA A 61 23.26 36.29 -1.64
CA ALA A 61 22.69 37.63 -1.53
C ALA A 61 23.40 38.66 -2.43
N ARG A 62 24.51 38.28 -3.07
CA ARG A 62 25.36 39.17 -3.89
C ARG A 62 25.84 40.40 -3.12
N VAL A 63 26.25 40.19 -1.86
CA VAL A 63 26.73 41.22 -0.94
C VAL A 63 28.23 41.06 -0.66
N THR A 64 28.84 42.07 -0.04
CA THR A 64 30.25 41.99 0.38
C THR A 64 30.44 40.95 1.48
N ALA A 65 31.66 40.42 1.62
CA ALA A 65 31.99 39.48 2.70
C ALA A 65 31.72 40.05 4.10
N LYS A 66 31.92 41.36 4.29
CA LYS A 66 31.60 42.03 5.56
C LYS A 66 30.09 41.99 5.85
N GLN A 67 29.26 42.36 4.88
CA GLN A 67 27.80 42.31 5.03
C GLN A 67 27.30 40.87 5.22
N ALA A 68 27.90 39.90 4.53
CA ALA A 68 27.58 38.49 4.72
C ALA A 68 27.97 37.98 6.12
N LEU A 69 29.10 38.43 6.68
CA LEU A 69 29.49 38.13 8.05
C LEU A 69 28.49 38.71 9.05
N GLU A 70 28.07 39.97 8.87
CA GLU A 70 27.03 40.59 9.71
C GLU A 70 25.73 39.78 9.67
N GLN A 71 25.28 39.35 8.49
CA GLN A 71 24.11 38.46 8.36
C GLN A 71 24.30 37.11 9.06
N CYS A 72 25.47 36.47 8.95
CA CYS A 72 25.75 35.22 9.64
C CYS A 72 25.76 35.39 11.17
N LEU A 73 26.27 36.51 11.69
CA LEU A 73 26.22 36.84 13.11
C LEU A 73 24.77 37.04 13.59
N GLU A 74 23.95 37.75 12.81
CA GLU A 74 22.52 37.95 13.10
C GLU A 74 21.76 36.61 13.11
N PHE A 75 22.02 35.73 12.14
CA PHE A 75 21.39 34.40 12.11
C PHE A 75 21.76 33.54 13.33
N GLU A 76 23.02 33.60 13.79
CA GLU A 76 23.44 32.86 14.97
C GLU A 76 22.76 33.41 16.25
N LEU A 77 22.63 34.73 16.39
CA LEU A 77 21.86 35.34 17.49
C LEU A 77 20.37 34.94 17.46
N LEU A 78 19.77 34.92 16.27
CA LEU A 78 18.38 34.46 16.09
C LEU A 78 18.24 32.97 16.44
N ALA A 79 19.19 32.13 16.05
CA ALA A 79 19.20 30.71 16.37
C ALA A 79 19.27 30.46 17.87
N GLN A 80 20.15 31.17 18.59
CA GLN A 80 20.24 31.09 20.05
C GLN A 80 18.95 31.55 20.74
N THR A 81 18.34 32.62 20.21
CA THR A 81 17.03 33.08 20.71
C THR A 81 15.93 32.06 20.47
N ALA A 82 15.95 31.38 19.32
CA ALA A 82 15.01 30.31 18.99
C ALA A 82 15.20 29.10 19.91
N GLU A 83 16.43 28.72 20.23
CA GLU A 83 16.74 27.67 21.21
C GLU A 83 16.23 28.04 22.61
N ALA A 84 16.49 29.26 23.09
CA ALA A 84 16.04 29.72 24.39
C ALA A 84 14.50 29.69 24.51
N LYS A 85 13.81 29.93 23.40
CA LYS A 85 12.34 29.83 23.27
C LYS A 85 11.83 28.42 22.96
N GLN A 86 12.72 27.43 22.87
CA GLN A 86 12.40 26.05 22.51
C GLN A 86 11.66 25.92 21.17
N LEU A 87 11.89 26.84 20.22
CA LEU A 87 11.21 26.79 18.91
C LEU A 87 11.59 25.54 18.10
N ALA A 88 12.71 24.87 18.40
CA ALA A 88 13.07 23.61 17.77
C ALA A 88 12.08 22.47 18.04
N THR A 89 11.26 22.56 19.10
CA THR A 89 10.21 21.60 19.42
C THR A 89 8.82 22.07 19.01
N ASP A 90 8.71 23.28 18.45
CA ASP A 90 7.47 23.80 17.89
C ASP A 90 7.06 22.98 16.66
N ARG A 91 5.78 22.61 16.60
CA ARG A 91 5.27 21.73 15.54
C ARG A 91 5.47 22.33 14.15
N ASP A 92 5.23 23.62 13.99
CA ASP A 92 5.32 24.27 12.67
C ASP A 92 6.78 24.34 12.22
N VAL A 93 7.72 24.52 13.16
CA VAL A 93 9.17 24.46 12.90
C VAL A 93 9.62 23.06 12.52
N ILE A 94 9.11 22.02 13.20
CA ILE A 94 9.41 20.61 12.87
C ILE A 94 8.92 20.29 11.45
N GLU A 95 7.68 20.64 11.12
CA GLU A 95 7.13 20.37 9.78
C GLU A 95 7.87 21.17 8.70
N ALA A 96 8.16 22.46 8.93
CA ALA A 96 8.96 23.25 7.99
C ALA A 96 10.37 22.66 7.77
N THR A 97 11.02 22.20 8.85
CA THR A 97 12.33 21.54 8.78
C THR A 97 12.23 20.25 7.97
N ARG A 98 11.20 19.44 8.22
CA ARG A 98 10.95 18.20 7.49
C ARG A 98 10.75 18.48 6.00
N THR A 99 9.92 19.44 5.63
CA THR A 99 9.71 19.85 4.24
C THR A 99 11.01 20.29 3.59
N ALA A 100 11.83 21.10 4.27
CA ALA A 100 13.12 21.53 3.75
C ALA A 100 14.11 20.37 3.55
N LEU A 101 14.14 19.41 4.47
CA LEU A 101 14.97 18.20 4.35
C LEU A 101 14.52 17.30 3.20
N VAL A 102 13.21 17.09 3.04
CA VAL A 102 12.65 16.34 1.91
C VAL A 102 12.98 17.05 0.59
N GLY A 103 12.84 18.38 0.53
CA GLY A 103 13.22 19.16 -0.65
C GLY A 103 14.68 18.94 -1.05
N ARG A 104 15.61 19.05 -0.08
CA ARG A 104 17.05 18.76 -0.34
C ARG A 104 17.29 17.32 -0.80
N LEU A 105 16.58 16.35 -0.23
CA LEU A 105 16.70 14.96 -0.64
C LEU A 105 16.23 14.76 -2.08
N VAL A 106 15.13 15.42 -2.47
CA VAL A 106 14.62 15.42 -3.85
C VAL A 106 15.63 16.08 -4.78
N ASP A 107 16.16 17.27 -4.44
CA ASP A 107 17.17 17.95 -5.26
C ASP A 107 18.41 17.07 -5.49
N GLN A 108 18.88 16.38 -4.45
CA GLN A 108 20.00 15.44 -4.55
C GLN A 108 19.66 14.23 -5.42
N PHE A 109 18.44 13.71 -5.28
CA PHE A 109 17.96 12.60 -6.09
C PHE A 109 17.87 12.98 -7.56
N GLU A 110 17.27 14.12 -7.89
CA GLU A 110 17.14 14.62 -9.27
C GLU A 110 18.50 14.97 -9.90
N ALA A 111 19.42 15.56 -9.12
CA ALA A 111 20.78 15.81 -9.59
C ALA A 111 21.55 14.51 -9.89
N LYS A 112 21.30 13.44 -9.10
CA LYS A 112 21.90 12.12 -9.32
C LYS A 112 21.23 11.37 -10.47
N TYR A 113 19.92 11.55 -10.63
CA TYR A 113 19.08 10.83 -11.59
C TYR A 113 18.23 11.81 -12.42
N PRO A 114 18.83 12.52 -13.39
CA PRO A 114 18.14 13.56 -14.15
C PRO A 114 17.06 13.03 -15.11
N SER A 115 17.03 11.72 -15.37
CA SER A 115 16.04 11.06 -16.21
C SER A 115 15.77 9.63 -15.75
N VAL A 116 14.68 9.03 -16.21
CA VAL A 116 14.37 7.62 -15.93
C VAL A 116 15.47 6.69 -16.46
N ASP A 117 16.04 6.98 -17.63
CA ASP A 117 17.12 6.18 -18.22
C ASP A 117 18.36 6.14 -17.33
N SER A 118 18.64 7.22 -16.60
CA SER A 118 19.77 7.25 -15.65
C SER A 118 19.58 6.31 -14.45
N MET A 119 18.35 5.85 -14.20
CA MET A 119 18.01 4.88 -13.17
C MET A 119 17.91 3.45 -13.69
N ALA A 120 18.09 3.20 -14.99
CA ALA A 120 17.82 1.89 -15.60
C ALA A 120 18.53 0.75 -14.86
N ALA A 121 19.81 0.90 -14.55
CA ALA A 121 20.58 -0.11 -13.83
C ALA A 121 20.03 -0.40 -12.41
N GLN A 122 19.57 0.62 -11.68
CA GLN A 122 18.97 0.42 -10.35
C GLN A 122 17.58 -0.21 -10.45
N ILE A 123 16.79 0.18 -11.45
CA ILE A 123 15.49 -0.42 -11.72
C ILE A 123 15.66 -1.90 -12.07
N ASP A 124 16.57 -2.23 -12.97
CA ASP A 124 16.89 -3.59 -13.37
C ASP A 124 17.35 -4.43 -12.16
N GLU A 125 18.19 -3.87 -11.30
CA GLU A 125 18.65 -4.55 -10.09
C GLU A 125 17.49 -4.82 -9.11
N VAL A 126 16.58 -3.85 -8.93
CA VAL A 126 15.37 -4.04 -8.12
C VAL A 126 14.46 -5.11 -8.72
N TYR A 127 14.23 -5.09 -10.03
CA TYR A 127 13.45 -6.15 -10.70
C TYR A 127 14.12 -7.51 -10.62
N ARG A 128 15.45 -7.58 -10.73
CA ARG A 128 16.21 -8.83 -10.62
C ARG A 128 16.14 -9.42 -9.21
N THR A 129 16.24 -8.59 -8.18
CA THR A 129 16.28 -9.03 -6.77
C THR A 129 14.89 -9.18 -6.15
N GLN A 130 13.91 -8.39 -6.58
CA GLN A 130 12.57 -8.32 -6.00
C GLN A 130 11.46 -8.67 -6.99
N GLY A 131 11.79 -9.10 -8.22
CA GLY A 131 10.82 -9.33 -9.29
C GLY A 131 9.68 -10.27 -8.89
N ALA A 132 9.95 -11.30 -8.09
CA ALA A 132 8.91 -12.19 -7.58
C ALA A 132 7.92 -11.49 -6.63
N ALA A 133 8.38 -10.56 -5.79
CA ALA A 133 7.55 -9.79 -4.88
C ALA A 133 6.82 -8.61 -5.58
N LEU A 134 7.44 -8.09 -6.65
CA LEU A 134 6.85 -7.06 -7.52
C LEU A 134 5.88 -7.66 -8.54
N SER A 135 6.00 -8.96 -8.83
CA SER A 135 5.05 -9.70 -9.64
C SER A 135 3.73 -9.81 -8.89
N ARG A 136 2.80 -8.94 -9.26
CA ARG A 136 1.41 -8.96 -8.80
C ARG A 136 0.56 -9.46 -9.96
N PRO A 137 0.50 -10.78 -10.20
CA PRO A 137 -0.36 -11.29 -11.25
C PRO A 137 -1.80 -10.85 -10.99
N GLU A 138 -2.56 -10.65 -12.06
CA GLU A 138 -3.99 -10.43 -11.95
C GLU A 138 -4.61 -11.57 -11.12
N LEU A 139 -5.30 -11.22 -10.03
CA LEU A 139 -6.03 -12.16 -9.21
C LEU A 139 -7.52 -11.96 -9.44
N ARG A 140 -8.24 -13.03 -9.78
CA ARG A 140 -9.69 -13.01 -9.92
C ARG A 140 -10.34 -13.81 -8.81
N ARG A 141 -11.34 -13.21 -8.18
CA ARG A 141 -12.25 -13.89 -7.25
C ARG A 141 -13.50 -14.27 -8.02
N SER A 142 -14.01 -15.47 -7.76
CA SER A 142 -15.26 -15.97 -8.33
C SER A 142 -16.08 -16.70 -7.29
N THR A 143 -17.39 -16.70 -7.50
CA THR A 143 -18.31 -17.61 -6.84
C THR A 143 -18.69 -18.65 -7.87
N HIS A 144 -18.48 -19.94 -7.57
CA HIS A 144 -18.87 -21.02 -8.48
C HIS A 144 -20.11 -21.76 -7.99
N LEU A 145 -20.90 -22.22 -8.94
CA LEU A 145 -22.11 -22.99 -8.72
C LEU A 145 -21.85 -24.41 -9.22
N LEU A 146 -21.72 -25.34 -8.29
CA LEU A 146 -21.42 -26.74 -8.59
C LEU A 146 -22.68 -27.58 -8.45
N VAL A 147 -23.17 -28.11 -9.57
CA VAL A 147 -24.21 -29.15 -9.59
C VAL A 147 -23.53 -30.49 -9.31
N MET A 148 -23.63 -30.96 -8.08
CA MET A 148 -23.09 -32.24 -7.66
C MET A 148 -24.14 -33.33 -7.94
N VAL A 149 -23.77 -34.37 -8.67
CA VAL A 149 -24.57 -35.59 -8.73
C VAL A 149 -24.35 -36.35 -7.43
N GLU A 150 -25.38 -36.49 -6.62
CA GLU A 150 -25.30 -37.22 -5.36
C GLU A 150 -25.00 -38.69 -5.63
N ASP A 151 -23.86 -39.16 -5.12
CA ASP A 151 -23.86 -40.42 -4.39
C ASP A 151 -22.80 -40.41 -3.25
N PRO A 152 -23.07 -39.70 -2.14
CA PRO A 152 -22.08 -39.59 -1.06
C PRO A 152 -21.89 -40.89 -0.25
N LYS A 153 -22.64 -41.97 -0.54
CA LYS A 153 -22.61 -43.21 0.27
C LYS A 153 -22.54 -44.51 -0.52
N SER A 154 -22.81 -44.51 -1.82
CA SER A 154 -22.80 -45.71 -2.63
C SER A 154 -21.64 -45.65 -3.62
N ASN A 155 -20.83 -46.72 -3.65
CA ASN A 155 -19.80 -46.94 -4.66
C ASN A 155 -20.39 -47.16 -6.08
N THR A 156 -21.68 -46.89 -6.28
CA THR A 156 -22.38 -47.09 -7.54
C THR A 156 -22.26 -45.83 -8.36
N LYS A 157 -21.71 -45.94 -9.57
CA LYS A 157 -21.64 -44.82 -10.50
C LYS A 157 -23.05 -44.33 -10.82
N ALA A 158 -23.29 -43.02 -10.71
CA ALA A 158 -24.57 -42.43 -11.13
C ALA A 158 -24.88 -42.80 -12.59
N SER A 159 -26.17 -42.96 -12.88
CA SER A 159 -26.61 -43.33 -14.22
C SER A 159 -26.27 -42.21 -15.25
N PRO A 160 -26.06 -42.54 -16.53
CA PRO A 160 -25.91 -41.52 -17.57
C PRO A 160 -27.06 -40.51 -17.59
N ALA A 161 -28.30 -40.97 -17.36
CA ALA A 161 -29.47 -40.10 -17.28
C ALA A 161 -29.38 -39.07 -16.13
N THR A 162 -28.79 -39.44 -14.99
CA THR A 162 -28.55 -38.53 -13.86
C THR A 162 -27.52 -37.46 -14.23
N TRP A 163 -26.45 -37.84 -14.92
CA TRP A 163 -25.44 -36.90 -15.42
C TRP A 163 -25.98 -35.94 -16.48
N ASP A 164 -26.82 -36.43 -17.39
CA ASP A 164 -27.48 -35.61 -18.40
C ASP A 164 -28.44 -34.60 -17.75
N ALA A 165 -29.20 -35.02 -16.74
CA ALA A 165 -30.07 -34.15 -15.96
C ALA A 165 -29.29 -33.06 -15.21
N ALA A 166 -28.18 -33.41 -14.56
CA ALA A 166 -27.30 -32.46 -13.88
C ALA A 166 -26.69 -31.43 -14.86
N ARG A 167 -26.25 -31.88 -16.03
CA ARG A 167 -25.74 -31.01 -17.09
C ARG A 167 -26.81 -30.06 -17.61
N ALA A 168 -28.02 -30.57 -17.86
CA ALA A 168 -29.15 -29.74 -18.29
C ALA A 168 -29.50 -28.67 -17.25
N PHE A 169 -29.46 -29.04 -15.96
CA PHE A 169 -29.70 -28.10 -14.87
C PHE A 169 -28.60 -27.04 -14.76
N ALA A 170 -27.32 -27.40 -14.90
CA ALA A 170 -26.20 -26.46 -14.94
C ALA A 170 -26.35 -25.47 -16.12
N THR A 171 -26.73 -25.95 -17.30
CA THR A 171 -27.00 -25.11 -18.48
C THR A 171 -28.18 -24.16 -18.22
N GLN A 172 -29.23 -24.61 -17.54
CA GLN A 172 -30.37 -23.77 -17.17
C GLN A 172 -29.94 -22.64 -16.21
N ILE A 173 -29.13 -22.95 -15.19
CA ILE A 173 -28.56 -21.96 -14.28
C ILE A 173 -27.74 -20.93 -15.07
N HIS A 174 -26.84 -21.40 -15.95
CA HIS A 174 -26.03 -20.51 -16.78
C HIS A 174 -26.88 -19.56 -17.61
N ALA A 175 -27.86 -20.08 -18.36
CA ALA A 175 -28.75 -19.27 -19.20
C ALA A 175 -29.53 -18.21 -18.41
N GLN A 176 -29.90 -18.50 -17.16
CA GLN A 176 -30.58 -17.55 -16.27
C GLN A 176 -29.64 -16.44 -15.77
N LEU A 177 -28.35 -16.73 -15.57
CA LEU A 177 -27.38 -15.78 -15.04
C LEU A 177 -26.68 -14.96 -16.13
N GLU A 178 -26.49 -15.51 -17.35
CA GLU A 178 -25.73 -14.90 -18.45
C GLU A 178 -26.23 -13.49 -18.83
N ALA A 179 -27.56 -13.28 -18.80
CA ALA A 179 -28.15 -11.98 -19.12
C ALA A 179 -28.03 -10.94 -17.99
N GLN A 180 -27.63 -11.35 -16.78
CA GLN A 180 -27.57 -10.49 -15.61
C GLN A 180 -26.21 -9.78 -15.53
N THR A 181 -26.21 -8.61 -14.90
CA THR A 181 -25.02 -7.77 -14.69
C THR A 181 -24.93 -7.37 -13.23
N GLY A 182 -23.73 -7.06 -12.73
CA GLY A 182 -23.55 -6.69 -11.32
C GLY A 182 -23.84 -7.86 -10.36
N LEU A 183 -23.64 -9.09 -10.83
CA LEU A 183 -23.78 -10.29 -10.02
C LEU A 183 -22.63 -10.43 -9.01
N PHE A 184 -22.92 -10.26 -7.73
CA PHE A 184 -21.96 -10.52 -6.66
C PHE A 184 -22.30 -11.84 -5.95
N ALA A 185 -21.36 -12.37 -5.17
CA ALA A 185 -21.54 -13.58 -4.36
C ALA A 185 -22.86 -13.57 -3.55
N SER A 186 -23.18 -12.42 -2.96
CA SER A 186 -24.42 -12.20 -2.19
C SER A 186 -25.70 -12.38 -3.01
N HIS A 187 -25.63 -12.17 -4.32
CA HIS A 187 -26.78 -12.27 -5.22
C HIS A 187 -27.03 -13.69 -5.71
N MET A 188 -26.04 -14.59 -5.63
CA MET A 188 -26.12 -15.90 -6.29
C MET A 188 -27.32 -16.74 -5.84
N LYS A 189 -27.57 -16.80 -4.53
CA LYS A 189 -28.70 -17.56 -3.96
C LYS A 189 -30.06 -17.01 -4.38
N ASP A 190 -30.19 -15.69 -4.47
CA ASP A 190 -31.41 -15.04 -4.91
C ASP A 190 -31.60 -15.16 -6.42
N ALA A 191 -30.52 -15.07 -7.19
CA ALA A 191 -30.54 -15.13 -8.65
C ALA A 191 -30.94 -16.52 -9.18
N ILE A 192 -30.69 -17.58 -8.41
CA ILE A 192 -31.11 -18.96 -8.74
C ILE A 192 -32.34 -19.42 -7.96
N LYS A 193 -32.98 -18.52 -7.20
CA LYS A 193 -34.15 -18.85 -6.39
C LYS A 193 -35.29 -19.33 -7.28
N GLY A 194 -35.90 -20.44 -6.89
CA GLY A 194 -37.00 -21.06 -7.63
C GLY A 194 -36.56 -22.10 -8.67
N LEU A 195 -35.26 -22.28 -8.88
CA LEU A 195 -34.74 -23.44 -9.61
C LEU A 195 -34.73 -24.66 -8.69
N GLU A 196 -35.44 -25.72 -9.09
CA GLU A 196 -35.45 -26.99 -8.38
C GLU A 196 -34.39 -27.93 -8.98
N ALA A 197 -33.45 -28.38 -8.13
CA ALA A 197 -32.44 -29.33 -8.55
C ALA A 197 -33.10 -30.68 -8.95
N PRO A 198 -32.67 -31.32 -10.05
CA PRO A 198 -33.15 -32.66 -10.41
C PRO A 198 -32.94 -33.68 -9.28
N PRO A 199 -33.72 -34.78 -9.25
CA PRO A 199 -33.48 -35.87 -8.32
C PRO A 199 -32.03 -36.34 -8.34
N GLN A 200 -31.47 -36.67 -7.18
CA GLN A 200 -30.07 -37.11 -7.01
C GLN A 200 -29.03 -36.07 -7.45
N THR A 201 -29.39 -34.78 -7.38
CA THR A 201 -28.43 -33.70 -7.56
C THR A 201 -28.54 -32.68 -6.43
N THR A 202 -27.42 -32.06 -6.07
CA THR A 202 -27.37 -30.95 -5.13
C THR A 202 -26.62 -29.78 -5.74
N LEU A 203 -27.02 -28.58 -5.37
CA LEU A 203 -26.36 -27.36 -5.82
C LEU A 203 -25.51 -26.80 -4.68
N ASN A 204 -24.19 -26.78 -4.87
CA ASN A 204 -23.28 -26.12 -3.96
C ASN A 204 -22.90 -24.74 -4.51
N VAL A 205 -22.93 -23.71 -3.67
CA VAL A 205 -22.49 -22.36 -4.01
C VAL A 205 -21.31 -22.05 -3.12
N GLU A 206 -20.14 -21.84 -3.72
CA GLU A 206 -18.90 -21.65 -2.99
C GLU A 206 -18.15 -20.42 -3.49
N ASP A 207 -17.70 -19.60 -2.56
CA ASP A 207 -16.87 -18.44 -2.83
C ASP A 207 -15.40 -18.85 -2.85
N LEU A 208 -14.79 -18.77 -4.02
CA LEU A 208 -13.38 -19.08 -4.16
C LEU A 208 -12.53 -17.89 -3.72
N SER A 209 -11.39 -18.20 -3.10
CA SER A 209 -10.37 -17.18 -2.82
C SER A 209 -9.83 -16.58 -4.13
N PRO A 210 -9.20 -15.39 -4.11
CA PRO A 210 -8.60 -14.83 -5.31
C PRO A 210 -7.55 -15.80 -5.91
N ASN A 211 -7.70 -16.08 -7.20
CA ASN A 211 -6.85 -17.01 -7.94
C ASN A 211 -6.07 -16.28 -9.04
N PRO A 212 -4.77 -16.58 -9.21
CA PRO A 212 -4.00 -16.16 -10.37
C PRO A 212 -4.43 -16.93 -11.63
N ARG A 213 -4.00 -16.45 -12.80
CA ARG A 213 -4.26 -17.10 -14.10
C ARG A 213 -3.68 -18.51 -14.19
N GLU A 214 -2.62 -18.81 -13.44
CA GLU A 214 -1.92 -20.10 -13.47
C GLU A 214 -1.89 -20.76 -12.07
N GLY A 215 -2.15 -22.06 -12.00
CA GLY A 215 -1.84 -22.88 -10.82
C GLY A 215 -3.05 -23.42 -10.05
N ARG A 216 -3.52 -22.72 -9.01
CA ARG A 216 -4.32 -23.26 -7.87
C ARG A 216 -5.58 -24.07 -8.19
N LEU A 217 -6.12 -23.94 -9.39
CA LEU A 217 -7.34 -24.61 -9.86
C LEU A 217 -7.07 -25.29 -11.21
N VAL A 218 -8.00 -26.14 -11.66
CA VAL A 218 -7.91 -26.77 -12.98
C VAL A 218 -7.90 -25.72 -14.10
N THR A 219 -7.11 -25.96 -15.14
CA THR A 219 -6.85 -25.01 -16.22
C THR A 219 -8.13 -24.54 -16.90
N GLU A 220 -9.08 -25.44 -17.15
CA GLU A 220 -10.35 -25.14 -17.81
C GLU A 220 -11.18 -24.12 -17.03
N TYR A 221 -11.14 -24.20 -15.70
CA TYR A 221 -11.82 -23.23 -14.85
C TYR A 221 -11.12 -21.86 -14.87
N LEU A 222 -9.79 -21.86 -14.83
CA LEU A 222 -9.00 -20.62 -14.89
C LEU A 222 -9.18 -19.92 -16.23
N ASP A 223 -9.17 -20.65 -17.34
CA ASP A 223 -9.39 -20.11 -18.67
C ASP A 223 -10.76 -19.44 -18.77
N ALA A 224 -11.82 -20.10 -18.28
CA ALA A 224 -13.16 -19.53 -18.22
C ALA A 224 -13.22 -18.28 -17.32
N LEU A 225 -12.69 -18.37 -16.09
CA LEU A 225 -12.66 -17.26 -15.14
C LEU A 225 -11.97 -16.01 -15.70
N PHE A 226 -10.87 -16.21 -16.43
CA PHE A 226 -10.10 -15.12 -17.03
C PHE A 226 -10.63 -14.68 -18.40
N ALA A 227 -11.57 -15.40 -19.01
CA ALA A 227 -12.30 -14.99 -20.20
C ALA A 227 -13.50 -14.06 -19.89
N ILE A 228 -13.98 -14.04 -18.65
CA ILE A 228 -15.06 -13.14 -18.21
C ILE A 228 -14.61 -11.68 -18.41
N PRO A 229 -15.35 -10.85 -19.17
CA PRO A 229 -14.85 -9.53 -19.58
C PRO A 229 -14.89 -8.47 -18.47
N GLU A 230 -15.79 -8.61 -17.50
CA GLU A 230 -15.99 -7.63 -16.42
C GLU A 230 -16.52 -8.27 -15.13
N VAL A 231 -16.36 -7.57 -14.01
CA VAL A 231 -16.83 -8.03 -12.70
C VAL A 231 -18.35 -8.11 -12.68
N GLY A 232 -18.87 -9.21 -12.13
CA GLY A 232 -20.31 -9.45 -11.99
C GLY A 232 -20.99 -9.95 -13.25
N ARG A 233 -20.23 -10.65 -14.09
CA ARG A 233 -20.67 -11.49 -15.20
C ARG A 233 -20.31 -12.95 -14.92
N VAL A 234 -20.98 -13.83 -15.67
CA VAL A 234 -20.72 -15.27 -15.75
C VAL A 234 -20.12 -15.59 -17.11
#